data_AF-A0A1X1SZD9-F1
#
_entry.id   AF-A0A1X1SZD9-F1
#
_cell.length_a   1.000
_cell.length_b   1.000
_cell.length_c   1.000
_cell.angle_alpha   90.00
_cell.angle_beta   90.00
_cell.angle_gamma   90.00
#
_symmetry.space_group_name_H-M   'P 1'
#
loop_
_entity.id
_entity.type
_entity.pdbx_description
1 polymer ?
#
loop_
_entity_poly.entity_id
_entity_poly.type
_entity_poly.pdbx_seq_one_letter_code
_entity_poly.pdbx_strand_id
1 'polypeptide(L)' 'MPVILALLAVAFVVKFVWLLAAFATAAVIGRAAGWWLGRRDDRMAAERQRIAELCARADRQHAQVLAGDERGVYGDYPPA' A
#
# COMPACT_ATOMS: atom_id res chain seq x y z
N MET A 1 27.81 -16.78 47.59
CA MET A 1 27.28 -15.58 46.88
C MET A 1 27.22 -15.66 45.33
N PRO A 2 27.75 -16.67 44.60
CA PRO A 2 27.54 -16.74 43.13
C PRO A 2 26.23 -17.44 42.74
N VAL A 3 25.74 -18.38 43.56
CA VAL A 3 24.53 -19.17 43.29
C VAL A 3 23.26 -18.30 43.28
N ILE A 4 23.19 -17.30 44.18
CA ILE A 4 22.06 -16.37 44.26
C ILE A 4 22.01 -15.45 43.04
N LEU A 5 23.16 -14.97 42.58
CA LEU A 5 23.28 -14.17 41.35
C LEU A 5 22.89 -14.98 40.11
N ALA A 6 23.31 -16.25 40.03
CA ALA A 6 22.91 -17.15 38.95
C ALA A 6 21.40 -17.39 38.92
N LEU A 7 20.78 -17.62 40.08
CA LEU A 7 19.33 -17.80 40.19
C LEU A 7 18.57 -16.52 39.81
N LEU A 8 19.05 -15.35 40.23
CA LEU A 8 18.49 -14.06 39.82
C LEU A 8 18.63 -13.82 38.33
N ALA A 9 19.79 -14.14 37.73
CA ALA A 9 20.00 -14.02 36.30
C ALA A 9 19.08 -14.95 35.50
N VAL A 10 18.89 -16.20 35.96
CA VAL A 10 17.96 -17.15 35.33
C VAL A 10 16.51 -16.66 35.46
N ALA A 11 16.10 -16.21 36.64
CA ALA A 11 14.76 -15.65 36.85
C ALA A 11 14.52 -14.38 36.01
N PHE A 12 15.55 -13.55 35.85
CA PHE A 12 15.52 -12.37 35.00
C PHE A 12 15.36 -12.81 33.53
N VAL A 13 16.22 -13.69 33.02
CA VAL A 13 16.13 -14.19 31.65
C VAL A 13 14.76 -14.78 31.37
N VAL A 14 14.25 -15.68 32.22
CA VAL A 14 12.91 -16.29 32.07
C VAL A 14 11.81 -15.22 32.05
N LYS A 15 11.91 -14.17 32.87
CA LYS A 15 10.92 -13.08 32.87
C LYS A 15 10.97 -12.26 31.58
N PHE A 16 12.15 -12.08 30.98
CA PHE A 16 12.34 -11.32 29.75
C PHE A 16 12.15 -12.15 28.47
N VAL A 17 12.13 -13.49 28.53
CA VAL A 17 11.76 -14.34 27.37
C VAL A 17 10.36 -13.98 26.87
N TRP A 18 9.42 -13.67 27.76
CA TRP A 18 8.08 -13.22 27.38
C TRP A 18 8.09 -11.86 26.66
N LEU A 19 8.98 -10.94 27.04
CA LEU A 19 9.16 -9.68 26.33
C LEU A 19 9.77 -9.90 24.93
N LEU A 20 10.81 -10.73 24.83
CA LEU A 20 11.39 -11.12 23.54
C LEU A 20 10.37 -11.81 22.63
N ALA A 21 9.56 -12.72 23.18
CA ALA A 21 8.48 -13.37 22.46
C ALA A 21 7.40 -12.38 22.03
N ALA A 22 7.05 -11.41 22.87
CA ALA A 22 6.09 -10.36 22.54
C ALA A 22 6.61 -9.47 21.39
N PHE A 23 7.88 -9.05 21.44
CA PHE A 23 8.50 -8.27 20.36
C PHE A 23 8.58 -9.07 19.05
N ALA A 24 8.99 -10.34 19.11
CA ALA A 24 9.02 -11.21 17.93
C ALA A 24 7.63 -11.36 17.31
N THR A 25 6.61 -11.58 18.14
CA THR A 25 5.21 -11.69 17.70
C THR A 25 4.72 -10.38 17.08
N ALA A 26 4.99 -9.24 17.71
CA ALA A 26 4.63 -7.93 17.18
C ALA A 26 5.32 -7.64 15.84
N ALA A 27 6.58 -8.02 15.67
CA ALA A 27 7.32 -7.86 14.42
C ALA A 27 6.72 -8.72 13.29
N VAL A 28 6.33 -9.95 13.58
CA VAL A 28 5.67 -10.84 12.61
C VAL A 28 4.31 -10.28 12.20
N ILE A 29 3.49 -9.86 13.16
CA ILE A 29 2.18 -9.25 12.89
C ILE A 29 2.34 -7.96 12.08
N GLY A 30 3.26 -7.08 12.47
CA GLY A 30 3.55 -5.84 11.75
C GLY A 30 4.00 -6.07 10.32
N ARG A 31 4.88 -7.06 10.09
CA ARG A 31 5.33 -7.44 8.74
C ARG A 31 4.18 -8.02 7.91
N ALA A 32 3.35 -8.88 8.49
CA ALA A 32 2.19 -9.46 7.81
C ALA A 32 1.15 -8.38 7.45
N ALA A 33 0.87 -7.46 8.37
CA ALA A 33 -0.03 -6.32 8.15
C ALA A 33 0.50 -5.39 7.06
N GLY A 34 1.80 -5.05 7.08
CA GLY A 34 2.43 -4.21 6.06
C GLY A 34 2.37 -4.85 4.67
N TRP A 35 2.61 -6.15 4.57
CA TRP A 35 2.50 -6.88 3.30
C TRP A 35 1.07 -6.93 2.77
N TRP A 36 0.07 -7.03 3.66
CA TRP A 36 -1.33 -7.03 3.28
C TRP A 36 -1.82 -5.64 2.85
N LEU A 37 -1.36 -4.58 3.52
CA LEU A 37 -1.64 -3.18 3.17
C LEU A 37 -1.00 -2.80 1.83
N GLY A 38 0.27 -3.15 1.61
CA GLY A 38 0.95 -2.86 0.34
C GLY A 38 0.23 -3.47 -0.87
N ARG A 39 -0.32 -4.68 -0.72
CA ARG A 39 -1.15 -5.30 -1.78
C ARG A 39 -2.45 -4.56 -2.08
N ARG A 40 -3.03 -3.85 -1.12
CA ARG A 40 -4.21 -3.02 -1.37
C ARG A 40 -3.83 -1.75 -2.15
N ASP A 41 -2.67 -1.18 -1.82
CA ASP A 41 -2.16 -0.01 -2.52
C ASP A 41 -1.84 -0.31 -3.98
N ASP A 42 -1.29 -1.49 -4.30
CA ASP A 42 -1.01 -1.88 -5.70
C ASP A 42 -2.27 -1.87 -6.57
N ARG A 43 -3.41 -2.37 -6.04
CA ARG A 43 -4.69 -2.38 -6.77
C ARG A 43 -5.25 -0.97 -6.92
N MET A 44 -5.16 -0.16 -5.87
CA MET A 44 -5.61 1.23 -5.89
C MET A 44 -4.73 2.10 -6.81
N ALA A 45 -3.44 1.81 -6.89
CA ALA A 45 -2.50 2.50 -7.77
C ALA A 45 -2.82 2.22 -9.25
N ALA A 46 -3.10 0.96 -9.60
CA ALA A 46 -3.51 0.60 -10.95
C ALA A 46 -4.82 1.29 -11.36
N GLU A 47 -5.82 1.33 -10.47
CA GLU A 47 -7.09 2.00 -10.76
C GLU A 47 -6.92 3.52 -10.88
N ARG A 48 -6.08 4.14 -10.04
CA ARG A 48 -5.75 5.57 -10.15
C ARG A 48 -5.09 5.90 -11.49
N GLN A 49 -4.18 5.06 -11.97
CA GLN A 49 -3.57 5.23 -13.29
C GLN A 49 -4.61 5.17 -14.41
N ARG A 50 -5.51 4.18 -14.36
CA ARG A 50 -6.59 4.03 -15.34
C ARG A 50 -7.52 5.25 -15.38
N ILE A 51 -7.91 5.78 -14.21
CA ILE A 51 -8.75 6.98 -14.11
C ILE A 51 -8.00 8.20 -14.66
N ALA A 52 -6.72 8.36 -14.33
CA ALA A 52 -5.91 9.47 -14.85
C ALA A 52 -5.81 9.47 -16.37
N GLU A 53 -5.64 8.31 -16.99
CA GLU A 53 -5.66 8.17 -18.47
C GLU A 53 -7.03 8.51 -19.07
N LEU A 54 -8.12 8.14 -18.40
CA LEU A 54 -9.47 8.47 -18.83
C LEU A 54 -9.73 9.98 -18.76
N CYS A 55 -9.35 10.62 -17.65
CA CYS A 55 -9.43 12.07 -17.49
C CYS A 55 -8.60 12.78 -18.57
N ALA A 56 -7.35 12.36 -18.80
CA ALA A 56 -6.50 12.95 -19.82
C ALA A 56 -7.07 12.80 -21.25
N ARG A 57 -7.81 11.72 -21.54
CA ARG A 57 -8.54 11.59 -22.81
C ARG A 57 -9.74 12.53 -22.88
N ALA A 58 -10.53 12.59 -21.81
CA ALA A 58 -11.69 13.47 -21.74
C ALA A 58 -11.29 14.95 -21.88
N ASP A 59 -10.20 15.37 -21.24
CA ASP A 59 -9.69 16.75 -21.33
C ASP A 59 -9.26 17.09 -22.76
N ARG A 60 -8.58 16.17 -23.45
CA ARG A 60 -8.21 16.35 -24.86
C ARG A 60 -9.43 16.48 -25.78
N GLN A 61 -10.42 15.61 -25.59
CA GLN A 61 -11.66 15.66 -26.37
C GLN A 61 -12.45 16.94 -26.08
N HIS A 62 -12.51 17.35 -24.82
CA HIS A 62 -13.16 18.60 -24.42
C HIS A 62 -12.48 19.81 -25.07
N ALA A 63 -11.15 19.85 -25.07
CA ALA A 63 -10.38 20.90 -25.74
C ALA A 63 -10.63 20.92 -27.27
N GLN A 64 -10.76 19.75 -27.91
CA GLN A 64 -11.10 19.64 -29.33
C GLN A 64 -12.50 20.18 -29.63
N VAL A 65 -13.51 19.83 -28.81
CA VAL A 65 -14.86 20.38 -28.94
C VAL A 65 -14.85 21.91 -28.83
N LEU A 66 -14.12 22.44 -27.84
CA LEU A 66 -13.99 23.89 -27.67
C LEU A 66 -13.28 24.58 -28.84
N ALA A 67 -12.38 23.88 -29.53
CA ALA A 67 -11.73 24.36 -30.75
C ALA A 67 -12.60 24.23 -32.01
N GLY A 68 -13.79 23.63 -31.91
CA GLY A 68 -14.65 23.34 -33.06
C GLY A 68 -14.16 22.17 -33.92
N ASP A 69 -13.26 21.32 -33.39
CA ASP A 69 -12.81 20.10 -34.05
C ASP A 69 -13.85 18.99 -33.83
N GLU A 70 -14.39 18.45 -34.92
CA GLU A 70 -15.39 17.37 -34.92
C GLU A 70 -14.89 16.09 -34.22
N ARG A 71 -13.56 15.91 -34.15
CA ARG A 71 -12.94 14.80 -33.39
C ARG A 71 -13.19 14.89 -31.89
N GLY A 72 -13.54 16.06 -31.37
CA GLY A 72 -13.95 16.21 -29.98
C GLY A 72 -15.29 15.53 -29.66
N VAL A 73 -16.17 15.38 -30.67
CA VAL A 73 -17.51 14.77 -30.52
C VAL A 73 -17.49 13.28 -30.83
N TYR A 74 -16.80 12.89 -31.90
CA TYR A 74 -16.79 11.49 -32.37
C TYR A 74 -15.55 10.70 -31.92
N GLY A 75 -14.54 11.36 -31.37
CA GLY A 75 -13.27 10.74 -31.01
C GLY A 75 -12.52 10.22 -32.24
N ASP A 76 -11.84 9.07 -32.08
CA ASP A 76 -11.13 8.39 -33.19
C ASP A 76 -12.08 7.58 -34.11
N TYR A 77 -13.38 7.54 -33.81
CA TYR A 77 -14.36 6.83 -34.63
C TYR A 77 -15.04 7.83 -35.56
N PRO A 78 -14.90 7.72 -36.89
CA PRO A 78 -15.58 8.63 -37.79
C PRO A 78 -17.11 8.46 -37.70
N PRO A 79 -17.89 9.56 -37.76
CA PRO A 79 -19.34 9.46 -37.93
C PRO A 79 -19.66 8.73 -39.25
N ALA A 80 -20.62 7.81 -39.18
CA ALA A 80 -21.12 7.05 -40.33
C ALA A 80 -21.95 7.93 -41.29
#